data_AF-A0A955G4R0-F1
#
_entry.id   AF-A0A955G4R0-F1
#
_cell.length_a   1.000
_cell.length_b   1.000
_cell.length_c   1.000
_cell.angle_alpha   90.00
_cell.angle_beta   90.00
_cell.angle_gamma   90.00
#
_symmetry.space_group_name_H-M   'P 1'
#
loop_
_entity.id
_entity.type
_entity.pdbx_description
1 polymer ?
#
loop_
_entity_poly.entity_id
_entity_poly.type
_entity_poly.pdbx_seq_one_letter_code
_entity_poly.pdbx_strand_id
1 'polypeptide(L)'
;MLWNKQLNEFFVQGRHLCISVFILTQHVTGVGPMIRGNCDLAILQPIFDKDARETIARLFGNMHKDLFFQLMDDVVYDKNLEGSTPQEPKKEVRTMFINAYENSQNPLMRFKWYMAEDPGPFRLLAPEYWKEEDYDFGESGGSGHSVDIVDELDAVAALSNFRF
;
A
#
# COMPACT_ATOMS: atom_id res chain seq x y z
N MET A 1 -18.28 6.65 13.87
CA MET A 1 -18.15 5.71 12.73
C MET A 1 -19.19 4.62 12.91
N LEU A 2 -20.19 4.52 12.02
CA LEU A 2 -21.17 3.44 12.09
C LEU A 2 -20.48 2.12 11.70
N TRP A 3 -20.49 1.16 12.62
CA TRP A 3 -19.86 -0.16 12.47
C TRP A 3 -20.83 -1.10 11.74
N ASN A 4 -20.45 -1.65 10.59
CA ASN A 4 -21.28 -2.60 9.84
C ASN A 4 -21.02 -4.04 10.34
N LYS A 5 -22.07 -4.68 10.86
CA LYS A 5 -22.03 -6.07 11.37
C LYS A 5 -21.60 -7.08 10.30
N GLN A 6 -22.05 -6.90 9.06
CA GLN A 6 -21.75 -7.81 7.94
C GLN A 6 -20.27 -7.78 7.58
N LEU A 7 -19.64 -6.59 7.58
CA LEU A 7 -18.19 -6.47 7.37
C LEU A 7 -17.41 -7.18 8.47
N ASN A 8 -17.89 -7.10 9.71
CA ASN A 8 -17.24 -7.76 10.84
C ASN A 8 -17.30 -9.29 10.71
N GLU A 9 -18.47 -9.83 10.37
CA GLU A 9 -18.66 -11.25 10.10
C GLU A 9 -17.79 -11.72 8.92
N PHE A 10 -17.67 -10.91 7.88
CA PHE A 10 -16.80 -11.19 6.74
C PHE A 10 -15.33 -11.32 7.13
N PHE A 11 -14.77 -10.39 7.91
CA PHE A 11 -13.36 -10.45 8.31
C PHE A 11 -13.06 -11.56 9.33
N VAL A 12 -14.05 -11.98 10.12
CA VAL A 12 -13.89 -13.07 11.08
C VAL A 12 -14.06 -14.45 10.42
N GLN A 13 -15.03 -14.61 9.52
CA GLN A 13 -15.38 -15.90 8.91
C GLN A 13 -14.75 -16.11 7.53
N GLY A 14 -14.23 -15.06 6.88
CA GLY A 14 -13.65 -15.13 5.54
C GLY A 14 -12.54 -16.17 5.43
N ARG A 15 -11.76 -16.37 6.51
CA ARG A 15 -10.73 -17.41 6.58
C ARG A 15 -11.29 -18.83 6.39
N HIS A 16 -12.47 -19.14 6.96
CA HIS A 16 -13.12 -20.44 6.78
C HIS A 16 -13.68 -20.65 5.38
N LEU A 17 -13.93 -19.55 4.65
CA LEU A 17 -14.41 -19.56 3.28
C LEU A 17 -13.26 -19.41 2.26
N CYS A 18 -12.00 -19.48 2.71
CA CYS A 18 -10.81 -19.29 1.89
C CYS A 18 -10.80 -17.95 1.12
N ILE A 19 -11.40 -16.91 1.69
CA ILE A 19 -11.39 -15.56 1.12
C ILE A 19 -10.15 -14.82 1.61
N SER A 20 -9.31 -14.37 0.68
CA SER A 20 -8.19 -13.47 0.96
C SER A 20 -8.61 -12.03 0.71
N VAL A 21 -8.30 -11.14 1.66
CA VAL A 21 -8.65 -9.73 1.59
C VAL A 21 -7.39 -8.90 1.72
N PHE A 22 -7.15 -8.04 0.75
CA PHE A 22 -6.07 -7.07 0.78
C PHE A 22 -6.65 -5.70 1.09
N ILE A 23 -6.13 -5.04 2.13
CA ILE A 23 -6.51 -3.68 2.51
C ILE A 23 -5.28 -2.80 2.30
N LEU A 24 -5.42 -1.83 1.40
CA LEU A 24 -4.43 -0.78 1.18
C LEU A 24 -4.91 0.48 1.90
N THR A 25 -4.09 1.02 2.78
CA THR A 25 -4.41 2.24 3.53
C THR A 25 -3.14 3.00 3.86
N GLN A 26 -3.23 4.33 3.84
CA GLN A 26 -2.17 5.23 4.36
C GLN A 26 -2.33 5.47 5.87
N HIS A 27 -3.53 5.25 6.42
CA HIS A 27 -3.85 5.52 7.81
C HIS A 27 -4.18 4.22 8.54
N VAL A 28 -3.18 3.67 9.25
CA VAL A 28 -3.36 2.45 10.05
C VAL A 28 -4.47 2.59 11.09
N THR A 29 -4.66 3.79 11.65
CA THR A 29 -5.70 4.09 12.64
C THR A 29 -7.11 4.04 12.06
N GLY A 30 -7.27 4.28 10.76
CA GLY A 30 -8.54 4.26 10.04
C GLY A 30 -9.12 2.85 9.86
N VAL A 31 -8.28 1.80 9.96
CA VAL A 31 -8.75 0.41 9.94
C VAL A 31 -9.19 0.00 11.35
N GLY A 32 -10.40 -0.55 11.48
CA GLY A 32 -10.94 -0.95 12.78
C GLY A 32 -10.00 -1.94 13.52
N PRO A 33 -9.87 -1.84 14.86
CA PRO A 33 -8.97 -2.70 15.65
C PRO A 33 -9.15 -4.21 15.40
N MET A 34 -10.39 -4.66 15.22
CA MET A 34 -10.73 -6.07 14.95
C MET A 34 -10.08 -6.54 13.65
N ILE A 35 -10.20 -5.76 12.57
CA ILE A 35 -9.63 -6.09 11.26
C ILE A 35 -8.09 -6.13 11.35
N ARG A 36 -7.49 -5.17 12.06
CA ARG A 36 -6.03 -5.15 12.26
C ARG A 36 -5.53 -6.35 13.06
N GLY A 37 -6.27 -6.79 14.07
CA GLY A 37 -5.92 -7.94 14.90
C GLY A 37 -6.02 -9.29 14.18
N ASN A 38 -6.88 -9.40 13.16
CA ASN A 38 -7.01 -10.59 12.33
C ASN A 38 -6.15 -10.54 11.05
N CYS A 39 -5.25 -9.57 10.95
CA CYS A 39 -4.35 -9.44 9.82
C CYS A 39 -3.25 -10.52 9.90
N ASP A 40 -3.24 -11.45 8.95
CA ASP A 40 -2.21 -12.50 8.87
C ASP A 40 -0.88 -11.98 8.31
N LEU A 41 -0.92 -11.00 7.40
CA LEU A 41 0.25 -10.44 6.72
C LEU A 41 0.14 -8.92 6.63
N ALA A 42 1.12 -8.20 7.20
CA ALA A 42 1.25 -6.76 7.01
C ALA A 42 2.45 -6.44 6.11
N ILE A 43 2.22 -5.60 5.10
CA ILE A 43 3.25 -5.11 4.18
C ILE A 43 3.42 -3.62 4.45
N LEU A 44 4.64 -3.23 4.86
CA LEU A 44 4.95 -1.86 5.24
C LEU A 44 5.83 -1.21 4.16
N GLN A 45 5.30 -0.12 3.61
CA GLN A 45 6.05 0.87 2.83
C GLN A 45 6.61 1.95 3.77
N PRO A 46 7.44 2.90 3.29
CA PRO A 46 8.02 3.92 4.17
C PRO A 46 6.95 4.71 4.92
N ILE A 47 7.09 4.76 6.25
CA ILE A 47 6.18 5.48 7.14
C ILE A 47 7.01 6.47 7.96
N PHE A 48 6.77 7.76 7.74
CA PHE A 48 7.46 8.83 8.45
C PHE A 48 6.67 9.35 9.67
N ASP A 49 5.37 9.07 9.71
CA ASP A 49 4.51 9.47 10.81
C ASP A 49 4.79 8.63 12.07
N LYS A 50 5.09 9.30 13.18
CA LYS A 50 5.47 8.66 14.43
C LYS A 50 4.29 7.89 15.05
N ASP A 51 3.09 8.46 15.01
CA ASP A 51 1.90 7.85 15.65
C ASP A 51 1.47 6.56 14.91
N ALA A 52 1.59 6.56 13.58
CA ALA A 52 1.41 5.37 12.76
C ALA A 52 2.45 4.29 13.11
N ARG A 53 3.74 4.66 13.23
CA ARG A 53 4.82 3.75 13.63
C ARG A 53 4.57 3.14 15.00
N GLU A 54 4.19 3.95 15.99
CA GLU A 54 3.86 3.48 17.35
C GLU A 54 2.68 2.51 17.33
N THR A 55 1.66 2.81 16.53
CA THR A 55 0.49 1.93 16.37
C THR A 55 0.88 0.58 15.77
N ILE A 56 1.71 0.57 14.74
CA ILE A 56 2.21 -0.66 14.09
C ILE A 56 3.10 -1.44 15.04
N ALA A 57 4.01 -0.78 15.76
CA ALA A 57 4.87 -1.42 16.75
C ALA A 57 4.04 -2.10 17.85
N ARG A 58 2.95 -1.49 18.31
CA ARG A 58 2.05 -2.11 19.29
C ARG A 58 1.29 -3.32 18.73
N LEU A 59 0.92 -3.30 17.45
CA LEU A 59 0.15 -4.37 16.83
C LEU A 59 1.03 -5.57 16.45
N PHE A 60 2.22 -5.30 15.94
CA PHE A 60 3.05 -6.29 15.25
C PHE A 60 4.47 -6.40 15.83
N GLY A 61 4.94 -5.37 16.52
CA GLY A 61 6.24 -5.33 17.15
C GLY A 61 6.25 -6.21 18.41
N ASN A 62 6.63 -7.47 18.24
CA ASN A 62 6.95 -8.37 19.35
C ASN A 62 8.36 -8.07 19.92
N MET A 63 8.72 -6.79 20.04
CA MET A 63 10.02 -6.31 20.48
C MET A 63 9.89 -4.89 21.06
N HIS A 64 10.97 -4.36 21.63
CA HIS A 64 10.99 -2.98 22.08
C HIS A 64 10.73 -2.01 20.93
N LYS A 65 9.91 -0.98 21.15
CA LYS A 65 9.47 -0.05 20.10
C LYS A 65 10.62 0.60 19.34
N ASP A 66 11.69 0.97 20.05
CA ASP A 66 12.84 1.66 19.44
C ASP A 66 13.63 0.72 18.52
N LEU A 67 13.71 -0.57 18.89
CA LEU A 67 14.33 -1.59 18.05
C LEU A 67 13.48 -1.87 16.81
N PHE A 68 12.14 -1.88 16.96
CA PHE A 68 11.24 -2.01 15.83
C PHE A 68 11.37 -0.81 14.87
N PHE A 69 11.54 0.39 15.41
CA PHE A 69 11.75 1.59 14.61
C PHE A 69 13.05 1.52 13.82
N GLN A 70 14.15 1.15 14.46
CA GLN A 70 15.44 0.93 13.79
C GLN A 70 15.32 -0.11 12.68
N LEU A 71 14.70 -1.27 12.98
CA LEU A 71 14.47 -2.31 11.98
C LEU A 71 13.67 -1.79 10.78
N MET A 72 12.63 -1.00 11.03
CA MET A 72 11.81 -0.44 9.96
C MET A 72 12.61 0.58 9.13
N ASP A 73 13.45 1.41 9.74
CA ASP A 73 14.28 2.38 9.01
C ASP A 73 15.40 1.68 8.20
N ASP A 74 15.97 0.58 8.71
CA ASP A 74 17.01 -0.20 8.03
C ASP A 74 16.46 -1.00 6.83
N VAL A 75 15.19 -1.40 6.92
CA VAL A 75 14.55 -2.29 5.95
C VAL A 75 13.70 -1.53 4.95
N VAL A 76 12.99 -0.50 5.38
CA VAL A 76 11.96 0.14 4.56
C VAL A 76 12.48 1.45 4.02
N TYR A 77 12.69 1.49 2.70
CA TYR A 77 13.12 2.71 2.02
C TYR A 77 12.48 2.86 0.65
N ASP A 78 12.33 4.11 0.23
CA ASP A 78 11.99 4.53 -1.12
C ASP A 78 13.05 5.55 -1.55
N LYS A 79 13.94 5.13 -2.46
CA LYS A 79 15.06 5.92 -2.94
C LYS A 79 14.90 6.19 -4.42
N ASN A 80 14.89 7.46 -4.80
CA ASN A 80 14.98 7.86 -6.20
C ASN A 80 16.37 7.52 -6.77
N LEU A 81 16.40 6.87 -7.92
CA LEU A 81 17.60 6.57 -8.68
C LEU A 81 17.97 7.75 -9.60
N GLU A 82 19.20 7.74 -10.09
CA GLU A 82 19.68 8.75 -11.03
C GLU A 82 18.84 8.74 -12.32
N GLY A 83 18.40 9.92 -12.76
CA GLY A 83 17.53 10.05 -13.94
C GLY A 83 16.07 9.68 -13.69
N SER A 84 15.62 9.57 -12.43
CA SER A 84 14.20 9.52 -12.09
C SER A 84 13.52 10.86 -12.42
N THR A 85 12.43 10.83 -13.17
CA THR A 85 11.57 12.00 -13.40
C THR A 85 10.17 11.74 -12.81
N PRO A 86 9.32 12.75 -12.65
CA PRO A 86 7.93 12.55 -12.23
C PRO A 86 7.14 11.63 -13.19
N GLN A 87 7.40 11.73 -14.49
CA GLN A 87 6.75 10.92 -15.54
C GLN A 87 7.32 9.50 -15.63
N GLU A 88 8.62 9.33 -15.38
CA GLU A 88 9.30 8.03 -15.32
C GLU A 88 9.99 7.87 -13.96
N PRO A 89 9.22 7.56 -12.90
CA PRO A 89 9.78 7.39 -11.57
C PRO A 89 10.66 6.14 -11.53
N LYS A 90 11.96 6.34 -11.36
CA LYS A 90 12.95 5.27 -11.19
C LYS A 90 13.28 5.18 -9.72
N LYS A 91 12.68 4.21 -9.04
CA LYS A 91 12.77 4.07 -7.59
C LYS A 91 13.29 2.69 -7.21
N GLU A 92 14.16 2.67 -6.22
CA GLU A 92 14.50 1.47 -5.47
C GLU A 92 13.65 1.47 -4.19
N VAL A 93 12.71 0.54 -4.12
CA VAL A 93 11.78 0.44 -2.99
C VAL A 93 11.97 -0.89 -2.30
N ARG A 94 12.31 -0.86 -1.01
CA ARG A 94 12.31 -2.04 -0.16
C ARG A 94 11.14 -1.96 0.82
N THR A 95 10.38 -3.05 0.89
CA THR A 95 9.22 -3.16 1.77
C THR A 95 9.45 -4.22 2.83
N MET A 96 8.89 -3.99 4.02
CA MET A 96 8.95 -4.94 5.12
C MET A 96 7.68 -5.77 5.17
N PHE A 97 7.84 -7.08 5.27
CA PHE A 97 6.78 -8.05 5.43
C PHE A 97 6.76 -8.54 6.87
N ILE A 98 5.58 -8.52 7.48
CA ILE A 98 5.35 -9.04 8.81
C ILE A 98 4.39 -10.24 8.70
N ASN A 99 4.92 -11.44 8.89
CA ASN A 99 4.15 -12.68 8.96
C ASN A 99 3.50 -12.78 10.34
N ALA A 100 2.36 -12.11 10.55
CA ALA A 100 1.64 -12.13 11.81
C ALA A 100 0.99 -13.49 12.12
N TYR A 101 0.77 -14.33 11.09
CA TYR A 101 0.32 -15.72 11.26
C TYR A 101 1.38 -16.66 11.86
N GLU A 102 2.67 -16.27 11.84
CA GLU A 102 3.75 -17.11 12.33
C GLU A 102 3.75 -17.14 13.86
N ASN A 103 3.49 -18.30 14.44
CA ASN A 103 3.48 -18.49 15.90
C ASN A 103 4.90 -18.70 16.45
N SER A 104 5.78 -17.74 16.18
CA SER A 104 7.18 -17.75 16.60
C SER A 104 7.56 -16.44 17.26
N GLN A 105 8.34 -16.53 18.33
CA GLN A 105 8.96 -15.36 18.96
C GLN A 105 10.24 -14.94 18.24
N ASN A 106 10.74 -15.74 17.28
CA ASN A 106 11.95 -15.43 16.54
C ASN A 106 11.69 -14.29 15.54
N PRO A 107 12.32 -13.11 15.71
CA PRO A 107 12.12 -11.98 14.79
C PRO A 107 12.50 -12.30 13.34
N LEU A 108 13.51 -13.16 13.13
CA LEU A 108 13.98 -13.52 11.79
C LEU A 108 12.96 -14.32 10.97
N MET A 109 12.03 -15.02 11.63
CA MET A 109 10.96 -15.75 10.96
C MET A 109 9.78 -14.82 10.63
N ARG A 110 9.52 -13.87 11.52
CA ARG A 110 8.37 -12.98 11.48
C ARG A 110 8.57 -11.81 10.54
N PHE A 111 9.76 -11.21 10.56
CA PHE A 111 10.11 -10.04 9.77
C PHE A 111 10.93 -10.45 8.57
N LYS A 112 10.39 -10.17 7.39
CA LYS A 112 11.06 -10.38 6.10
C LYS A 112 11.06 -9.07 5.34
N TRP A 113 11.83 -9.01 4.28
CA TRP A 113 11.80 -7.87 3.38
C TRP A 113 11.87 -8.34 1.94
N TYR A 114 11.33 -7.53 1.05
CA TYR A 114 11.37 -7.78 -0.39
C TYR A 114 11.72 -6.49 -1.12
N MET A 115 12.55 -6.62 -2.15
CA MET A 115 12.83 -5.55 -3.07
C MET A 115 11.69 -5.49 -4.09
N ALA A 116 11.04 -4.35 -4.23
CA ALA A 116 10.01 -4.20 -5.25
C ALA A 116 10.64 -4.39 -6.64
N GLU A 117 10.00 -5.21 -7.45
CA GLU A 117 10.35 -5.42 -8.85
C GLU A 117 9.21 -4.85 -9.69
N ASP A 118 9.56 -4.24 -10.81
CA ASP A 118 8.57 -3.79 -11.78
C ASP A 118 7.92 -5.04 -12.41
N PRO A 119 6.60 -5.28 -12.19
CA PRO A 119 5.91 -6.42 -12.80
C PRO A 119 5.74 -6.25 -14.31
N GLY A 120 6.13 -5.11 -14.87
CA GLY A 120 5.80 -4.70 -16.22
C GLY A 120 4.31 -4.31 -16.33
N PRO A 121 3.79 -4.19 -17.56
CA PRO A 121 2.38 -3.86 -17.77
C PRO A 121 1.47 -4.94 -17.16
N PHE A 122 0.61 -4.55 -16.23
CA PHE A 122 -0.39 -5.43 -15.64
C PHE A 122 -1.78 -4.79 -15.66
N ARG A 123 -2.81 -5.63 -15.67
CA ARG A 123 -4.20 -5.21 -15.42
C ARG A 123 -4.64 -5.82 -14.09
N LEU A 124 -5.28 -5.00 -13.26
CA LEU A 124 -5.96 -5.47 -12.06
C LEU A 124 -7.24 -6.21 -12.49
N LEU A 125 -7.75 -7.12 -11.66
CA LEU A 125 -8.99 -7.87 -11.88
C LEU A 125 -8.90 -8.98 -12.96
N ALA A 126 -9.83 -9.93 -12.87
CA ALA A 126 -9.90 -11.04 -13.82
C ALA A 126 -10.28 -10.53 -15.23
N PRO A 127 -9.82 -11.19 -16.31
CA PRO A 127 -10.17 -10.79 -17.68
C PRO A 127 -11.68 -10.63 -17.89
N GLU A 128 -12.49 -11.44 -17.21
CA GLU A 128 -13.95 -11.42 -17.26
C GLU A 128 -14.55 -10.07 -16.84
N TYR A 129 -13.93 -9.38 -15.89
CA TYR A 129 -14.40 -8.08 -15.43
C TYR A 129 -14.33 -7.04 -16.56
N TRP A 130 -13.27 -7.11 -17.37
CA TRP A 130 -13.02 -6.17 -18.47
C TRP A 130 -13.79 -6.51 -19.75
N LYS A 131 -14.34 -7.73 -19.85
CA LYS A 131 -15.17 -8.13 -21.01
C LYS A 131 -16.43 -7.28 -21.14
N GLU A 132 -16.91 -6.66 -20.06
CA GLU A 132 -18.08 -5.76 -20.10
C GLU A 132 -17.70 -4.33 -20.53
N GLU A 133 -16.48 -3.86 -20.21
CA GLU A 133 -15.99 -2.54 -20.64
C GLU A 133 -15.59 -2.49 -22.12
N ASP A 134 -15.06 -3.60 -22.67
CA ASP A 134 -14.78 -3.71 -24.11
C ASP A 134 -16.06 -3.67 -24.97
N TYR A 135 -17.25 -3.77 -24.35
CA TYR A 135 -18.56 -3.77 -25.02
C TYR A 135 -19.31 -2.44 -24.97
N ASP A 136 -18.86 -1.41 -24.24
CA ASP A 136 -19.64 -0.16 -24.10
C ASP A 136 -18.82 1.14 -24.03
N PHE A 137 -17.75 1.25 -24.82
CA PHE A 137 -17.37 2.54 -25.43
C PHE A 137 -17.79 2.55 -26.89
N GLY A 138 -19.10 2.41 -27.10
CA GLY A 138 -19.74 2.76 -28.35
C GLY A 138 -19.41 4.21 -28.71
N GLU A 139 -19.06 4.39 -29.98
CA GLU A 139 -18.87 5.67 -30.65
C GLU A 139 -20.04 6.64 -30.34
N SER A 140 -19.84 7.52 -29.37
CA SER A 140 -20.62 8.75 -29.28
C SER A 140 -19.67 9.89 -28.95
N GLY A 141 -19.45 10.74 -29.95
CA GLY A 141 -18.49 11.83 -29.92
C GLY A 141 -18.77 12.80 -28.77
N GLY A 142 -17.81 12.87 -27.85
CA GLY A 142 -17.63 13.99 -26.95
C GLY A 142 -16.14 14.25 -26.89
N SER A 143 -15.69 15.35 -27.49
CA SER A 143 -14.34 15.87 -27.34
C SER A 143 -14.16 16.37 -25.89
N GLY A 144 -14.08 15.45 -24.94
CA GLY A 144 -13.57 15.73 -23.61
C GLY A 144 -12.07 15.78 -23.72
N HIS A 145 -11.46 16.96 -23.55
CA HIS A 145 -10.04 17.03 -23.25
C HIS A 145 -9.78 16.10 -22.08
N SER A 146 -9.04 15.01 -22.32
CA SER A 146 -8.43 14.24 -21.24
C SER A 146 -7.46 15.19 -20.56
N VAL A 147 -7.87 15.77 -19.44
CA VAL A 147 -6.95 16.52 -18.59
C VAL A 147 -5.96 15.49 -18.07
N ASP A 148 -4.76 15.49 -18.64
CA ASP A 148 -3.66 14.73 -18.09
C ASP A 148 -3.21 15.46 -16.83
N ILE A 149 -3.66 14.97 -15.68
CA ILE A 149 -3.35 15.52 -14.36
C ILE A 149 -1.82 15.58 -14.15
N VAL A 150 -1.05 14.73 -14.84
CA VAL A 150 0.41 14.71 -14.79
C VAL A 150 1.00 15.95 -15.47
N ASP A 151 0.45 16.37 -16.62
CA ASP A 151 0.91 17.57 -17.32
C ASP A 151 0.67 18.86 -16.51
N GLU A 152 -0.44 18.93 -15.76
CA GLU A 152 -0.73 20.06 -14.87
C GLU A 152 0.25 20.13 -13.68
N LEU A 153 0.63 18.98 -13.12
CA LEU A 153 1.58 18.89 -12.01
C LEU A 153 2.99 19.34 -12.42
N ASP A 154 3.41 19.02 -13.64
CA ASP A 154 4.70 19.47 -14.18
C ASP A 154 4.71 20.98 -14.46
N ALA A 155 3.59 21.56 -14.90
CA ALA A 155 3.44 23.00 -15.05
C ALA A 155 3.54 23.73 -13.70
N VAL A 156 2.93 23.18 -12.65
CA VAL A 156 3.02 23.73 -11.28
C VAL A 156 4.44 23.60 -10.71
N ALA A 157 5.12 22.49 -10.95
CA ALA A 157 6.52 22.30 -10.55
C ALA A 157 7.45 23.29 -11.28
N ALA A 158 7.23 23.56 -12.57
CA ALA A 158 7.98 24.55 -13.34
C ALA A 158 7.77 25.98 -12.81
N LEU A 159 6.58 26.32 -12.34
CA LEU A 159 6.28 27.63 -11.73
C LEU A 159 6.98 27.83 -10.38
N SER A 160 7.21 26.75 -9.63
CA SER A 160 7.94 26.81 -8.35
C SER A 160 9.44 27.10 -8.49
N ASN A 161 10.00 26.96 -9.69
CA ASN A 161 11.39 27.30 -10.02
C ASN A 161 11.60 28.78 -10.41
N PHE A 162 10.53 29.57 -10.54
CA PHE A 162 10.63 31.03 -10.63
C PHE A 162 10.70 31.63 -9.23
N ARG A 163 11.91 31.73 -8.68
CA ARG A 163 12.19 32.63 -7.55
C ARG A 163 12.16 34.07 -8.04
N PHE A 164 11.31 34.89 -7.42
CA PHE A 164 11.56 36.33 -7.30
C PHE A 164 12.68 36.57 -6.27
#